data_AF-A0A0Q8NMX0-F1
#
_entry.id   AF-A0A0Q8NMX0-F1
#
_cell.length_a   1.000
_cell.length_b   1.000
_cell.length_c   1.000
_cell.angle_alpha   90.00
_cell.angle_beta   90.00
_cell.angle_gamma   90.00
#
_symmetry.space_group_name_H-M   'P 1'
#
loop_
_entity.id
_entity.type
_entity.pdbx_description
1 polymer ?
#
loop_
_entity_poly.entity_id
_entity_poly.type
_entity_poly.pdbx_seq_one_letter_code
_entity_poly.pdbx_strand_id
1 'polypeptide(L)'
;MFRSPQQYFHSGAVILLSYALRQSCPEHLRVVREMSVVLGKRGRPEPDVSVVRDRELKPRKYAEAGIPHFWRVEQEDTGRHPVVYVLELEPATRTYVVTGVHHGRLKVGGPFEIDIDLTEIDRM
;
A
#
# COMPACT_ATOMS: atom_id res chain seq x y z
N MET A 1 13.80 -24.87 -4.01
CA MET A 1 13.88 -23.63 -3.18
C MET A 1 12.48 -23.32 -2.68
N PHE A 2 12.18 -23.59 -1.41
CA PHE A 2 10.87 -23.29 -0.81
C PHE A 2 10.87 -21.83 -0.33
N ARG A 3 9.93 -21.00 -0.81
CA ARG A 3 9.67 -19.67 -0.25
C ARG A 3 8.85 -19.81 1.03
N SER A 4 9.10 -18.95 2.02
CA SER A 4 8.32 -18.99 3.27
C SER A 4 6.87 -18.55 3.01
N PRO A 5 5.90 -18.98 3.84
CA PRO A 5 4.49 -18.57 3.72
C PRO A 5 4.31 -17.05 3.63
N GLN A 6 5.14 -16.28 4.34
CA GLN A 6 5.15 -14.82 4.31
C GLN A 6 5.58 -14.27 2.94
N GLN A 7 6.51 -14.92 2.24
CA GLN A 7 6.94 -14.51 0.90
C GLN A 7 5.87 -14.77 -0.17
N TYR A 8 5.05 -15.82 -0.01
CA TYR A 8 3.90 -16.08 -0.89
C TYR A 8 2.80 -15.04 -0.72
N PHE A 9 2.41 -14.77 0.54
CA PHE A 9 1.49 -13.68 0.87
C PHE A 9 1.97 -12.35 0.27
N HIS A 10 3.25 -12.03 0.51
CA HIS A 10 3.83 -10.79 0.03
C HIS A 10 3.76 -10.68 -1.50
N SER A 11 4.12 -11.74 -2.23
CA SER A 11 4.01 -11.75 -3.69
C SER A 11 2.56 -11.62 -4.16
N GLY A 12 1.61 -12.32 -3.53
CA GLY A 12 0.19 -12.29 -3.90
C GLY A 12 -0.44 -10.92 -3.69
N ALA A 13 -0.27 -10.34 -2.50
CA ALA A 13 -0.81 -9.03 -2.15
C ALA A 13 -0.26 -7.93 -3.09
N VAL A 14 1.03 -7.99 -3.40
CA VAL A 14 1.68 -7.06 -4.31
C VAL A 14 1.12 -7.18 -5.74
N ILE A 15 0.87 -8.39 -6.23
CA ILE A 15 0.31 -8.60 -7.58
C ILE A 15 -1.13 -8.08 -7.63
N LEU A 16 -1.97 -8.49 -6.67
CA LEU A 16 -3.37 -8.08 -6.59
C LEU A 16 -3.52 -6.55 -6.57
N LEU A 17 -2.84 -5.89 -5.63
CA LEU A 17 -2.92 -4.44 -5.48
C LEU A 17 -2.34 -3.73 -6.70
N SER A 18 -1.18 -4.17 -7.22
CA SER A 18 -0.59 -3.53 -8.40
C SER A 18 -1.48 -3.63 -9.62
N TYR A 19 -2.15 -4.77 -9.81
CA TYR A 19 -3.06 -4.99 -10.92
C TYR A 19 -4.29 -4.09 -10.81
N ALA A 20 -4.99 -4.14 -9.68
CA ALA A 20 -6.22 -3.39 -9.46
C ALA A 20 -5.97 -1.86 -9.47
N LEU A 21 -4.86 -1.41 -8.89
CA LEU A 21 -4.46 -0.01 -8.93
C LEU A 21 -4.12 0.44 -10.34
N ARG A 22 -3.41 -0.36 -11.14
CA ARG A 22 -3.12 0.01 -12.53
C ARG A 22 -4.37 0.13 -13.39
N GLN A 23 -5.38 -0.71 -13.14
CA GLN A 23 -6.66 -0.62 -13.84
C GLN A 23 -7.46 0.63 -13.46
N SER A 24 -7.41 1.01 -12.18
CA SER A 24 -8.20 2.13 -11.65
C SER A 24 -7.46 3.47 -11.76
N CYS A 25 -6.14 3.45 -11.97
CA CYS A 25 -5.31 4.65 -11.97
C CYS A 25 -5.57 5.50 -13.22
N PRO A 26 -5.93 6.78 -13.06
CA PRO A 26 -6.04 7.70 -14.18
C PRO A 26 -4.66 7.97 -14.80
N GLU A 27 -4.62 8.28 -16.10
CA GLU A 27 -3.39 8.39 -16.90
C GLU A 27 -2.35 9.39 -16.37
N HIS A 28 -2.78 10.36 -15.57
CA HIS A 28 -1.94 11.43 -15.02
C HIS A 28 -1.32 11.08 -13.65
N LEU A 29 -1.62 9.91 -13.08
CA LEU A 29 -1.04 9.40 -11.85
C LEU A 29 -0.19 8.17 -12.15
N ARG A 30 0.75 7.88 -11.25
CA ARG A 30 1.58 6.69 -11.33
C ARG A 30 1.48 5.90 -10.04
N VAL A 31 1.10 4.64 -10.17
CA VAL A 31 1.23 3.66 -9.10
C VAL A 31 2.69 3.26 -9.01
N VAL A 32 3.31 3.46 -7.85
CA VAL A 32 4.64 2.91 -7.61
C VAL A 32 4.60 1.87 -6.49
N ARG A 33 5.26 0.76 -6.76
CA ARG A 33 5.16 -0.48 -6.00
C ARG A 33 6.37 -0.61 -5.08
N GLU A 34 6.14 -0.37 -3.79
CA GLU A 34 6.98 -0.90 -2.72
C GLU A 34 6.13 -1.84 -1.84
N MET A 35 6.70 -2.36 -0.75
CA MET A 35 5.98 -3.08 0.32
C MET A 35 4.79 -2.28 0.91
N SER A 36 4.67 -1.00 0.53
CA SER A 36 3.55 -0.10 0.74
C SER A 36 3.22 0.60 -0.59
N VAL A 37 1.95 0.78 -0.90
CA VAL A 37 1.53 1.47 -2.13
C VAL A 37 1.64 2.97 -1.93
N VAL A 38 2.32 3.63 -2.87
CA VAL A 38 2.49 5.09 -2.88
C VAL A 38 1.71 5.67 -4.06
N LEU A 39 0.82 6.64 -3.79
CA LEU A 39 0.06 7.35 -4.81
C LEU A 39 0.35 8.86 -4.74
N GLY A 40 0.90 9.44 -5.80
CA GLY A 40 1.28 10.86 -5.85
C GLY A 40 1.80 11.33 -7.21
N LYS A 41 1.93 12.65 -7.39
CA LYS A 41 2.28 13.28 -8.70
C LYS A 41 3.77 13.36 -9.03
N ARG A 42 4.72 13.04 -8.15
CA ARG A 42 6.16 13.00 -8.47
C ARG A 42 6.96 12.35 -7.33
N GLY A 43 7.93 11.51 -7.71
CA GLY A 43 8.92 10.92 -6.81
C GLY A 43 9.37 9.56 -7.30
N ARG A 44 10.68 9.33 -7.43
CA ARG A 44 11.25 8.00 -7.62
C ARG A 44 11.34 7.33 -6.24
N PRO A 45 10.65 6.21 -6.00
CA PRO A 45 10.89 5.43 -4.79
C PRO A 45 12.25 4.75 -4.84
N GLU A 46 12.95 4.77 -3.72
CA GLU A 46 14.25 4.11 -3.52
C GLU A 46 14.03 2.84 -2.68
N PRO A 47 14.65 1.70 -3.05
CA PRO A 47 14.30 0.39 -2.50
C PRO A 47 14.88 0.10 -1.10
N ASP A 48 14.01 -0.51 -0.28
CA ASP A 48 14.16 -1.51 0.81
C ASP A 48 15.29 -1.44 1.86
N VAL A 49 14.91 -1.22 3.14
CA VAL A 49 15.62 -1.75 4.33
C VAL A 49 14.64 -2.06 5.50
N SER A 50 14.51 -3.36 5.84
CA SER A 50 13.98 -3.95 7.10
C SER A 50 12.53 -3.62 7.50
N VAL A 51 11.62 -4.61 7.52
CA VAL A 51 10.15 -4.50 7.80
C VAL A 51 9.78 -3.63 9.02
N VAL A 52 10.58 -3.60 10.08
CA VAL A 52 10.32 -2.74 11.25
C VAL A 52 10.85 -1.32 11.04
N ARG A 53 12.06 -1.18 10.49
CA ARG A 53 12.62 0.14 10.11
C ARG A 53 11.80 0.78 8.98
N ASP A 54 11.19 -0.03 8.12
CA ASP A 54 10.29 0.38 7.05
C ASP A 54 9.06 1.10 7.59
N ARG A 55 8.50 0.60 8.70
CA ARG A 55 7.30 1.16 9.33
C ARG A 55 7.53 2.55 9.92
N GLU A 56 8.78 2.95 10.17
CA GLU A 56 9.12 4.23 10.79
C GLU A 56 9.82 5.19 9.82
N LEU A 57 10.81 4.70 9.05
CA LEU A 57 11.65 5.53 8.19
C LEU A 57 10.95 5.90 6.89
N LYS A 58 10.23 4.98 6.25
CA LYS A 58 9.55 5.26 4.97
C LYS A 58 8.42 6.27 5.11
N PRO A 59 7.51 6.17 6.12
CA PRO A 59 6.48 7.19 6.32
C PRO A 59 7.08 8.59 6.50
N ARG A 60 8.15 8.73 7.28
CA ARG A 60 8.82 10.03 7.44
C ARG A 60 9.39 10.56 6.12
N LYS A 61 10.16 9.75 5.39
CA LYS A 61 10.74 10.13 4.09
C LYS A 61 9.67 10.51 3.07
N TYR A 62 8.56 9.78 3.02
CA TYR A 62 7.47 10.06 2.08
C TYR A 62 6.65 11.29 2.47
N ALA A 63 6.45 11.53 3.77
CA ALA A 63 5.83 12.74 4.26
C ALA A 63 6.72 13.97 3.97
N GLU A 64 8.04 13.84 4.14
CA GLU A 64 9.02 14.82 3.70
C GLU A 64 9.01 15.05 2.19
N ALA A 65 8.68 14.04 1.39
CA ALA A 65 8.49 14.18 -0.05
C ALA A 65 7.12 14.77 -0.44
N GLY A 66 6.21 14.98 0.52
CA GLY A 66 4.87 15.53 0.27
C GLY A 66 3.92 14.57 -0.44
N ILE A 67 4.14 13.26 -0.30
CA ILE A 67 3.26 12.23 -0.86
C ILE A 67 1.92 12.27 -0.11
N PRO A 68 0.77 12.50 -0.77
CA PRO A 68 -0.50 12.66 -0.06
C PRO A 68 -1.06 11.34 0.48
N HIS A 69 -0.90 10.23 -0.25
CA HIS A 69 -1.50 8.94 0.10
C HIS A 69 -0.44 7.85 0.19
N PHE A 70 -0.43 7.15 1.33
CA PHE A 70 0.47 6.06 1.65
C PHE A 70 -0.34 4.90 2.21
N TRP A 71 -0.27 3.73 1.58
CA TRP A 71 -1.01 2.55 2.06
C TRP A 71 -0.06 1.50 2.59
N ARG A 72 -0.26 1.11 3.85
CA ARG A 72 0.50 0.05 4.50
C ARG A 72 -0.30 -1.25 4.41
N VAL A 73 0.32 -2.28 3.84
CA VAL A 73 -0.30 -3.60 3.65
C VAL A 73 0.31 -4.57 4.65
N GLU A 74 -0.54 -5.20 5.46
CA GLU A 74 -0.14 -6.18 6.45
C GLU A 74 -0.87 -7.50 6.21
N GLN A 75 -0.30 -8.60 6.71
CA GLN A 75 -1.01 -9.87 6.76
C GLN A 75 -1.87 -9.90 8.02
N GLU A 76 -3.09 -10.41 7.94
CA GLU A 76 -3.88 -10.68 9.14
C GLU A 76 -3.23 -11.76 10.01
N ASP A 77 -3.20 -11.57 11.33
CA ASP A 77 -2.51 -12.47 12.28
C ASP A 77 -2.98 -13.93 12.21
N THR A 78 -4.23 -14.15 11.80
CA THR A 78 -4.86 -15.47 11.71
C THR A 78 -5.17 -15.92 10.28
N GLY A 79 -4.84 -15.10 9.28
CA GLY A 79 -5.37 -15.23 7.92
C GLY A 79 -4.32 -15.09 6.81
N ARG A 80 -4.75 -15.40 5.58
CA ARG A 80 -3.96 -15.12 4.35
C ARG A 80 -4.33 -13.79 3.70
N HIS A 81 -5.35 -13.11 4.21
CA HIS A 81 -5.87 -11.89 3.60
C HIS A 81 -5.02 -10.68 3.98
N PRO A 82 -4.80 -9.75 3.04
CA PRO A 82 -4.14 -8.50 3.34
C PRO A 82 -5.08 -7.57 4.10
N VAL A 83 -4.54 -6.90 5.09
CA VAL A 83 -5.14 -5.75 5.76
C VAL A 83 -4.49 -4.50 5.19
N VAL A 84 -5.28 -3.59 4.65
CA VAL A 84 -4.79 -2.33 4.08
C VAL A 84 -5.11 -1.18 5.00
N TYR A 85 -4.07 -0.56 5.56
CA TYR A 85 -4.15 0.70 6.27
C TYR A 85 -3.98 1.82 5.24
N VAL A 86 -4.96 2.71 5.17
CA VAL A 86 -4.92 3.89 4.33
C VAL A 86 -4.45 5.05 5.21
N LEU A 87 -3.31 5.62 4.83
CA LEU A 87 -2.75 6.77 5.50
C LEU A 87 -2.71 7.97 4.57
N GLU A 88 -3.08 9.13 5.13
CA GLU A 88 -3.05 10.41 4.44
C GLU A 88 -2.08 11.37 5.14
N LEU A 89 -1.38 12.16 4.35
CA LEU A 89 -0.44 13.15 4.86
C LEU A 89 -1.19 14.33 5.44
N GLU A 90 -1.00 14.62 6.72
CA GLU A 90 -1.43 15.87 7.33
C GLU A 90 -0.46 17.01 6.91
N PRO A 91 -0.92 18.01 6.13
CA PRO A 91 -0.02 19.02 5.57
C PRO A 91 0.68 19.89 6.62
N ALA A 92 0.01 20.16 7.76
CA ALA A 92 0.57 21.03 8.79
C ALA A 92 1.74 20.38 9.54
N THR A 93 1.62 19.09 9.85
CA THR A 93 2.59 18.37 10.68
C THR A 93 3.58 17.54 9.88
N ARG A 94 3.31 17.32 8.58
CA ARG A 94 4.05 16.38 7.72
C ARG A 94 4.11 14.98 8.33
N THR A 95 2.98 14.52 8.86
CA THR A 95 2.85 13.18 9.43
C THR A 95 1.69 12.46 8.79
N TYR A 96 1.82 11.15 8.62
CA TYR A 96 0.73 10.33 8.16
C TYR A 96 -0.28 10.04 9.28
N VAL A 97 -1.56 10.20 8.96
CA VAL A 97 -2.69 9.82 9.82
C VAL A 97 -3.45 8.67 9.16
N VAL A 98 -3.90 7.69 9.94
CA VAL A 98 -4.72 6.59 9.42
C VAL A 98 -6.13 7.12 9.18
N THR A 99 -6.59 7.06 7.94
CA THR A 99 -7.96 7.45 7.55
C THR A 99 -8.86 6.23 7.31
N GLY A 100 -8.28 5.03 7.15
CA GLY A 100 -9.04 3.79 7.02
C GLY A 100 -8.22 2.53 7.28
N VAL A 101 -8.91 1.47 7.72
CA VAL A 101 -8.36 0.11 7.85
C VAL A 101 -9.34 -0.83 7.17
N HIS A 102 -8.86 -1.58 6.17
CA HIS A 102 -9.70 -2.37 5.28
C HIS A 102 -9.34 -3.85 5.35
N HIS A 103 -10.35 -4.68 5.59
CA HIS A 103 -10.30 -6.15 5.59
C HIS A 103 -11.25 -6.67 4.51
N GLY A 104 -10.82 -7.65 3.72
CA GLY A 104 -11.65 -8.30 2.69
C GLY A 104 -11.99 -7.42 1.47
N ARG A 105 -12.21 -6.11 1.63
CA ARG A 105 -12.45 -5.16 0.54
C ARG A 105 -11.88 -3.79 0.85
N LEU A 106 -11.08 -3.25 -0.05
CA LEU A 106 -10.56 -1.88 0.00
C LEU A 106 -11.44 -1.00 -0.87
N LYS A 107 -12.17 -0.09 -0.24
CA LYS A 107 -12.97 0.92 -0.94
C LYS A 107 -12.66 2.31 -0.42
N VAL A 108 -12.09 3.15 -1.28
CA VAL A 108 -11.72 4.53 -0.95
C VAL A 108 -12.04 5.45 -2.12
N GLY A 109 -12.41 6.70 -1.81
CA GLY A 109 -12.72 7.72 -2.83
C GLY A 109 -11.53 8.59 -3.24
N GLY A 110 -10.43 8.55 -2.48
CA GLY A 110 -9.21 9.32 -2.72
C GLY A 110 -7.97 8.41 -2.77
N PRO A 111 -6.97 8.70 -3.64
CA PRO A 111 -6.87 9.83 -4.58
C PRO A 111 -7.78 9.75 -5.81
N PHE A 112 -8.45 8.62 -6.00
CA PHE A 112 -9.50 8.37 -6.98
C PHE A 112 -10.36 7.21 -6.43
N GLU A 113 -11.52 6.97 -7.03
CA GLU A 113 -12.37 5.84 -6.67
C GLU A 113 -11.62 4.52 -6.90
N ILE A 114 -11.37 3.80 -5.82
CA ILE A 114 -10.70 2.50 -5.83
C ILE A 114 -11.60 1.53 -5.08
N ASP A 115 -11.87 0.39 -5.71
CA ASP A 115 -12.68 -0.69 -5.15
C ASP A 115 -12.01 -2.03 -5.49
N ILE A 116 -11.36 -2.64 -4.49
CA ILE A 116 -10.56 -3.86 -4.64
C ILE A 116 -11.07 -4.92 -3.67
N ASP A 117 -11.42 -6.10 -4.19
CA ASP A 117 -11.67 -7.29 -3.38
C ASP A 117 -10.34 -7.90 -2.94
N LEU A 118 -10.04 -7.78 -1.65
CA LEU A 118 -8.79 -8.26 -1.05
C LEU A 118 -8.79 -9.79 -0.86
N THR A 119 -9.95 -10.44 -0.99
CA THR A 119 -10.06 -11.90 -0.90
C THR A 119 -9.63 -12.61 -2.18
N GLU A 120 -9.46 -11.88 -3.30
CA GLU A 120 -8.99 -12.44 -4.57
C GLU A 120 -7.59 -13.07 -4.48
N ILE A 121 -6.81 -12.72 -3.45
CA ILE A 121 -5.51 -13.34 -3.17
C ILE A 121 -5.60 -14.86 -2.98
N ASP A 122 -6.76 -15.38 -2.55
CA ASP A 122 -6.99 -16.82 -2.36
C ASP A 122 -7.08 -17.60 -3.69
N ARG A 123 -7.27 -16.88 -4.80
CA ARG A 123 -7.44 -17.46 -6.14
C ARG A 123 -6.15 -17.41 -6.98
N MET A 124 -5.05 -16.92 -6.41
CA MET A 124 -3.73 -16.80 -7.06
C MET A 124 -2.81 -17.96 -6.70
#